data_AF-A0A7V9NTT3-F1
#
_entry.id   AF-A0A7V9NTT3-F1
#
_cell.length_a   1.000
_cell.length_b   1.000
_cell.length_c   1.000
_cell.angle_alpha   90.00
_cell.angle_beta   90.00
_cell.angle_gamma   90.00
#
_symmetry.space_group_name_H-M   'P 1'
#
loop_
_entity.id
_entity.type
_entity.pdbx_description
1 polymer ?
#
loop_
_entity_poly.entity_id
_entity_poly.type
_entity_poly.pdbx_seq_one_letter_code
_entity_poly.pdbx_strand_id
1 'polypeptide(L)'
;RVVDVCARCRTVVEPTDATAVETDVIVYNLGLNDGVGGPFVNVDVVDLELLPGVVAVAVPPGHDASGASARMPLGRDVPVIVDDDAAAPWLVIPAHNSAALDFARRQNLTPLPVLNLDGTVVVEGPLAGLARFAARAAASEIVAAEGAIAYEVAASVDQLRCGRCATSLVPVLGWHWFLRTADLEVAAADAMRSGDVVLDDVDARDRFVDRAERADSWCLSHQVWAGDAVPAARCTDCGQVAVTAAPSSSCGKCMGELVSTEDVLDARFVAALWPLAHAGWPDDERAPAEAAPTTTVFASPDDITGFALPVAALGLRLAGVVPFGELVCVRVPNGQDGNSDPAQP
;
A
#
# COMPACT_ATOMS: atom_id res chain seq x y z
N ARG A 1 8.52 -1.44 -2.59
CA ARG A 1 7.43 -0.75 -3.33
C ARG A 1 7.04 0.47 -2.51
N VAL A 2 6.29 1.43 -3.05
CA VAL A 2 5.61 2.40 -2.18
C VAL A 2 4.41 1.69 -1.56
N VAL A 3 4.25 1.78 -0.26
CA VAL A 3 3.14 1.19 0.49
C VAL A 3 2.55 2.24 1.42
N ASP A 4 1.26 2.13 1.72
CA ASP A 4 0.62 2.98 2.70
C ASP A 4 1.02 2.54 4.11
N VAL A 5 1.49 3.50 4.92
CA VAL A 5 1.89 3.26 6.30
C VAL A 5 1.09 4.13 7.25
N CYS A 6 0.77 3.58 8.41
CA CYS A 6 0.18 4.35 9.49
C CYS A 6 1.28 4.89 10.40
N ALA A 7 1.53 6.20 10.36
CA ALA A 7 2.55 6.85 11.18
C ALA A 7 2.39 6.63 12.70
N ARG A 8 1.15 6.44 13.16
CA ARG A 8 0.85 6.14 14.58
C ARG A 8 1.14 4.68 14.94
N CYS A 9 0.70 3.74 14.12
CA CYS A 9 0.90 2.31 14.36
C CYS A 9 2.30 1.83 13.95
N ARG A 10 3.01 2.64 13.14
CA ARG A 10 4.34 2.40 12.58
C ARG A 10 4.44 1.09 11.78
N THR A 11 3.41 0.80 10.99
CA THR A 11 3.34 -0.39 10.15
C THR A 11 2.62 -0.09 8.84
N VAL A 12 2.89 -0.93 7.84
CA VAL A 12 2.11 -1.01 6.59
C VAL A 12 0.63 -1.23 6.91
N VAL A 13 -0.24 -0.63 6.11
CA VAL A 13 -1.68 -0.84 6.14
C VAL A 13 -2.12 -1.20 4.73
N GLU A 14 -2.73 -2.37 4.61
CA GLU A 14 -3.29 -2.84 3.34
C GLU A 14 -4.57 -2.05 3.00
N PRO A 15 -4.92 -1.88 1.71
CA PRO A 15 -6.11 -1.13 1.31
C PRO A 15 -7.41 -1.65 1.93
N THR A 16 -7.48 -2.96 2.18
CA THR A 16 -8.60 -3.63 2.88
C THR A 16 -8.72 -3.25 4.35
N ASP A 17 -7.64 -2.78 4.98
CA ASP A 17 -7.61 -2.31 6.36
C ASP A 17 -7.63 -0.77 6.44
N ALA A 18 -7.90 -0.10 5.32
CA ALA A 18 -7.97 1.34 5.19
C ALA A 18 -9.41 1.80 4.92
N THR A 19 -9.71 3.02 5.35
CA THR A 19 -10.98 3.68 5.06
C THR A 19 -10.71 4.98 4.34
N ALA A 20 -11.29 5.16 3.15
CA ALA A 20 -11.28 6.44 2.45
C ALA A 20 -12.22 7.42 3.17
N VAL A 21 -11.72 8.62 3.47
CA VAL A 21 -12.50 9.70 4.06
C VAL A 21 -12.23 10.98 3.29
N GLU A 22 -13.31 11.59 2.81
CA GLU A 22 -13.27 12.90 2.18
C GLU A 22 -12.68 13.93 3.15
N THR A 23 -11.63 14.63 2.73
CA THR A 23 -10.86 15.55 3.58
C THR A 23 -10.58 16.85 2.83
N ASP A 24 -10.92 17.98 3.47
CA ASP A 24 -10.60 19.31 2.96
C ASP A 24 -9.08 19.54 2.97
N VAL A 25 -8.56 20.04 1.85
CA VAL A 25 -7.14 20.36 1.65
C VAL A 25 -6.98 21.69 0.93
N ILE A 26 -5.78 22.24 1.02
CA ILE A 26 -5.35 23.38 0.19
C ILE A 26 -4.42 22.82 -0.88
N VAL A 27 -4.75 23.10 -2.14
CA VAL A 27 -3.89 22.86 -3.29
C VAL A 27 -3.11 24.15 -3.55
N TYR A 28 -1.79 24.05 -3.50
CA TYR A 28 -0.86 25.13 -3.82
C TYR A 28 -0.43 25.00 -5.26
N ASN A 29 -0.59 26.05 -6.05
CA ASN A 29 0.01 26.13 -7.38
C ASN A 29 1.41 26.76 -7.26
N LEU A 30 2.45 26.00 -7.59
CA LEU A 30 3.83 26.45 -7.55
C LEU A 30 4.30 26.86 -8.95
N GLY A 31 4.75 28.11 -9.08
CA GLY A 31 5.39 28.61 -10.30
C GLY A 31 6.91 28.38 -10.25
N LEU A 32 7.38 27.34 -10.93
CA LEU A 32 8.80 26.95 -10.94
C LEU A 32 9.57 27.67 -12.06
N ASN A 33 10.81 28.03 -11.76
CA ASN A 33 11.75 28.71 -12.68
C ASN A 33 13.12 28.02 -12.69
N ASP A 34 14.05 28.46 -13.53
CA ASP A 34 15.42 27.93 -13.67
C ASP A 34 16.45 28.71 -12.84
N GLY A 35 15.98 29.59 -11.94
CA GLY A 35 16.80 30.55 -11.21
C GLY A 35 17.12 31.84 -11.99
N VAL A 36 16.77 31.93 -13.28
CA VAL A 36 17.01 33.09 -14.14
C VAL A 36 15.75 33.43 -14.97
N GLY A 37 14.83 34.18 -14.38
CA GLY A 37 13.64 34.67 -15.08
C GLY A 37 12.35 34.42 -14.29
N GLY A 38 11.22 34.53 -14.98
CA GLY A 38 9.91 34.21 -14.42
C GLY A 38 9.62 32.70 -14.42
N PRO A 39 8.50 32.28 -13.80
CA PRO A 39 8.10 30.87 -13.81
C PRO A 39 7.82 30.39 -15.24
N PHE A 40 8.32 29.20 -15.59
CA PHE A 40 8.11 28.57 -16.89
C PHE A 40 7.22 27.32 -16.83
N VAL A 41 6.95 26.79 -15.62
CA VAL A 41 6.05 25.65 -15.40
C VAL A 41 5.30 25.86 -14.09
N ASN A 42 4.01 25.56 -14.10
CA ASN A 42 3.17 25.58 -12.91
C ASN A 42 2.75 24.16 -12.55
N VAL A 43 2.79 23.82 -11.27
CA VAL A 43 2.42 22.50 -10.75
C VAL A 43 1.54 22.64 -9.53
N ASP A 44 0.50 21.82 -9.44
CA ASP A 44 -0.36 21.75 -8.26
C ASP A 44 0.19 20.74 -7.26
N VAL A 45 0.24 21.11 -5.97
CA VAL A 45 0.74 20.28 -4.88
C VAL A 45 -0.06 20.48 -3.60
N VAL A 46 -0.29 19.40 -2.86
CA VAL A 46 -0.94 19.44 -1.54
C VAL A 46 0.10 19.26 -0.42
N ASP A 47 0.99 18.29 -0.58
CA ASP A 47 1.93 17.85 0.45
C ASP A 47 3.28 18.59 0.34
N LEU A 48 3.29 19.87 0.71
CA LEU A 48 4.49 20.73 0.62
C LEU A 48 5.69 20.19 1.43
N GLU A 49 5.45 19.42 2.49
CA GLU A 49 6.52 18.78 3.26
C GLU A 49 7.31 17.73 2.45
N LEU A 50 6.75 17.25 1.34
CA LEU A 50 7.38 16.25 0.47
C LEU A 50 8.23 16.86 -0.64
N LEU A 51 8.23 18.19 -0.82
CA LEU A 51 9.04 18.89 -1.82
C LEU A 51 10.54 18.54 -1.79
N PRO A 52 11.19 18.33 -0.62
CA PRO A 52 12.58 17.89 -0.58
C PRO A 52 12.83 16.56 -1.33
N GLY A 53 11.81 15.72 -1.48
CA GLY A 53 11.87 14.41 -2.15
C GLY A 53 11.63 14.47 -3.66
N VAL A 54 11.39 15.64 -4.24
CA VAL A 54 11.20 15.79 -5.69
C VAL A 54 12.50 15.48 -6.42
N VAL A 55 12.42 14.66 -7.46
CA VAL A 55 13.58 14.27 -8.28
C VAL A 55 13.49 14.70 -9.73
N ALA A 56 12.29 15.09 -10.19
CA ALA A 56 12.02 15.64 -11.51
C ALA A 56 10.67 16.38 -11.49
N VAL A 57 10.47 17.27 -12.46
CA VAL A 57 9.14 17.74 -12.86
C VAL A 57 8.78 17.02 -14.14
N ALA A 58 7.67 16.30 -14.14
CA ALA A 58 7.18 15.64 -15.35
C ALA A 58 6.20 16.57 -16.08
N VAL A 59 6.30 16.67 -17.40
CA VAL A 59 5.46 17.53 -18.24
C VAL A 59 4.88 16.77 -19.43
N PRO A 60 3.73 17.19 -19.97
CA PRO A 60 3.16 16.59 -21.18
C PRO A 60 4.08 16.72 -22.40
N PRO A 61 3.91 15.88 -23.44
CA PRO A 61 4.62 16.01 -24.70
C PRO A 61 4.44 17.39 -25.34
N GLY A 62 5.54 17.98 -25.82
CA GLY A 62 5.53 19.30 -26.48
C GLY A 62 5.48 20.50 -25.55
N HIS A 63 5.56 20.31 -24.23
CA HIS A 63 5.65 21.42 -23.27
C HIS A 63 6.98 22.17 -23.41
N ASP A 64 6.94 23.51 -23.47
CA ASP A 64 8.12 24.38 -23.75
C ASP A 64 9.27 24.22 -22.73
N ALA A 65 8.91 23.86 -21.49
CA ALA A 65 9.85 23.59 -20.41
C ALA A 65 10.65 22.27 -20.53
N SER A 66 10.32 21.41 -21.49
CA SER A 66 10.95 20.10 -21.64
C SER A 66 12.46 20.21 -21.79
N GLY A 67 13.21 19.49 -20.94
CA GLY A 67 14.68 19.51 -20.92
C GLY A 67 15.29 20.67 -20.14
N ALA A 68 14.48 21.56 -19.58
CA ALA A 68 14.95 22.59 -18.64
C ALA A 68 15.32 21.99 -17.28
N SER A 69 15.92 22.83 -16.43
CA SER A 69 16.14 22.55 -15.01
C SER A 69 15.23 23.46 -14.19
N ALA A 70 14.44 22.88 -13.29
CA ALA A 70 13.55 23.62 -12.41
C ALA A 70 14.14 23.70 -10.99
N ARG A 71 14.19 24.90 -10.43
CA ARG A 71 14.57 25.13 -9.03
C ARG A 71 13.39 24.78 -8.13
N MET A 72 13.57 23.78 -7.28
CA MET A 72 12.54 23.32 -6.35
C MET A 72 12.62 24.08 -5.01
N PRO A 73 11.52 24.67 -4.52
CA PRO A 73 11.46 25.18 -3.15
C PRO A 73 11.74 24.05 -2.16
N LEU A 74 12.50 24.33 -1.09
CA LEU A 74 12.91 23.34 -0.07
C LEU A 74 13.69 22.12 -0.61
N GLY A 75 14.09 22.16 -1.88
CA GLY A 75 14.73 21.03 -2.55
C GLY A 75 15.97 21.44 -3.33
N ARG A 76 16.34 20.58 -4.28
CA ARG A 76 17.43 20.81 -5.23
C ARG A 76 16.86 21.18 -6.59
N ASP A 77 17.73 21.66 -7.48
CA ASP A 77 17.39 21.78 -8.88
C ASP A 77 17.15 20.38 -9.47
N VAL A 78 16.06 20.24 -10.23
CA VAL A 78 15.62 18.97 -10.80
C VAL A 78 15.35 19.10 -12.30
N PRO A 79 15.60 18.05 -13.09
CA PRO A 79 15.28 18.08 -14.52
C PRO A 79 13.77 18.12 -14.78
N VAL A 80 13.39 18.77 -15.87
CA VAL A 80 12.05 18.73 -16.43
C VAL A 80 12.00 17.70 -17.56
N ILE A 81 11.21 16.65 -17.37
CA ILE A 81 11.21 15.45 -18.23
C ILE A 81 9.82 15.26 -18.84
N VAL A 82 9.76 14.83 -20.10
CA VAL A 82 8.49 14.48 -20.75
C VAL A 82 7.95 13.17 -20.18
N ASP A 83 6.68 13.19 -19.84
CA ASP A 83 5.88 12.00 -19.53
C ASP A 83 4.76 11.90 -20.56
N ASP A 84 4.84 10.89 -21.43
CA ASP A 84 3.92 10.71 -22.55
C ASP A 84 2.46 10.52 -22.12
N ASP A 85 2.26 10.06 -20.87
CA ASP A 85 0.94 9.81 -20.28
C ASP A 85 0.41 11.00 -19.47
N ALA A 86 1.21 12.06 -19.27
CA ALA A 86 0.83 13.20 -18.43
C ALA A 86 -0.11 14.18 -19.15
N ALA A 87 -1.25 14.48 -18.52
CA ALA A 87 -2.18 15.51 -18.98
C ALA A 87 -1.80 16.94 -18.54
N ALA A 88 -1.04 17.06 -17.45
CA ALA A 88 -0.58 18.31 -16.89
C ALA A 88 0.80 18.12 -16.21
N PRO A 89 1.56 19.20 -15.99
CA PRO A 89 2.80 19.13 -15.22
C PRO A 89 2.56 18.60 -13.80
N TRP A 90 3.45 17.74 -13.32
CA TRP A 90 3.37 17.17 -11.97
C TRP A 90 4.74 16.92 -11.35
N LEU A 91 4.78 16.86 -10.01
CA LEU A 91 6.01 16.64 -9.25
C LEU A 91 6.29 15.14 -9.08
N VAL A 92 7.48 14.71 -9.51
CA VAL A 92 7.90 13.31 -9.37
C VAL A 92 8.54 13.13 -7.99
N ILE A 93 7.80 12.52 -7.06
CA ILE A 93 8.23 12.20 -5.68
C ILE A 93 8.20 10.66 -5.47
N PRO A 94 9.20 9.92 -5.98
CA PRO A 94 9.16 8.45 -6.09
C PRO A 94 9.05 7.72 -4.76
N ALA A 95 9.55 8.32 -3.68
CA ALA A 95 9.53 7.68 -2.38
C ALA A 95 8.16 7.72 -1.69
N HIS A 96 7.21 8.50 -2.22
CA HIS A 96 5.91 8.76 -1.61
C HIS A 96 4.75 8.68 -2.63
N ASN A 97 4.98 8.15 -3.83
CA ASN A 97 3.93 7.96 -4.82
C ASN A 97 4.29 6.81 -5.77
N SER A 98 3.41 5.82 -5.91
CA SER A 98 3.68 4.62 -6.73
C SER A 98 3.85 4.94 -8.22
N ALA A 99 3.00 5.83 -8.78
CA ALA A 99 3.13 6.26 -10.17
C ALA A 99 4.45 7.02 -10.40
N ALA A 100 4.83 7.89 -9.45
CA ALA A 100 6.14 8.56 -9.45
C ALA A 100 7.31 7.58 -9.38
N LEU A 101 7.19 6.51 -8.61
CA LEU A 101 8.21 5.46 -8.54
C LEU A 101 8.39 4.75 -9.87
N ASP A 102 7.29 4.38 -10.52
CA ASP A 102 7.34 3.68 -11.79
C ASP A 102 7.84 4.57 -12.92
N PHE A 103 7.43 5.84 -12.95
CA PHE A 103 8.00 6.84 -13.85
C PHE A 103 9.51 7.02 -13.61
N ALA A 104 9.93 7.21 -12.37
CA ALA A 104 11.33 7.37 -12.01
C ALA A 104 12.19 6.18 -12.43
N ARG A 105 11.68 4.95 -12.31
CA ARG A 105 12.37 3.74 -12.79
C ARG A 105 12.59 3.77 -14.30
N ARG A 106 11.59 4.17 -15.09
CA ARG A 106 11.73 4.30 -16.56
C ARG A 106 12.78 5.35 -16.94
N GLN A 107 12.88 6.41 -16.15
CA GLN A 107 13.81 7.53 -16.35
C GLN A 107 15.17 7.36 -15.66
N ASN A 108 15.44 6.23 -14.99
CA ASN A 108 16.64 6.00 -14.18
C ASN A 108 16.88 7.06 -13.08
N LEU A 109 15.82 7.60 -12.50
CA LEU A 109 15.87 8.56 -11.40
C LEU A 109 15.94 7.83 -10.06
N THR A 110 16.81 8.28 -9.17
CA THR A 110 16.97 7.69 -7.83
C THR A 110 15.96 8.28 -6.85
N PRO A 111 15.09 7.48 -6.22
CA PRO A 111 14.17 7.94 -5.19
C PRO A 111 14.88 8.58 -4.00
N LEU A 112 14.28 9.62 -3.41
CA LEU A 112 14.75 10.25 -2.19
C LEU A 112 13.66 10.15 -1.10
N PRO A 113 13.84 9.26 -0.09
CA PRO A 113 12.90 9.14 1.04
C PRO A 113 12.85 10.41 1.87
N VAL A 114 11.65 10.93 2.12
CA VAL A 114 11.44 12.15 2.92
C VAL A 114 10.98 11.85 4.34
N LEU A 115 10.14 10.83 4.50
CA LEU A 115 9.52 10.49 5.77
C LEU A 115 9.97 9.12 6.27
N ASN A 116 10.20 9.03 7.57
CA ASN A 116 10.25 7.77 8.31
C ASN A 116 8.87 7.10 8.40
N LEU A 117 8.85 5.83 8.83
CA LEU A 117 7.62 5.10 9.14
C LEU A 117 6.75 5.79 10.19
N ASP A 118 7.31 6.61 11.08
CA ASP A 118 6.57 7.37 12.09
C ASP A 118 6.15 8.78 11.62
N GLY A 119 6.37 9.10 10.34
CA GLY A 119 5.98 10.37 9.74
C GLY A 119 6.89 11.55 10.11
N THR A 120 8.08 11.31 10.66
CA THR A 120 9.11 12.34 10.87
C THR A 120 9.93 12.55 9.59
N VAL A 121 10.31 13.81 9.31
CA VAL A 121 11.15 14.15 8.15
C VAL A 121 12.61 13.76 8.40
N VAL A 122 13.21 13.04 7.45
CA VAL A 122 14.61 12.54 7.54
C VAL A 122 15.61 13.26 6.66
N VAL A 123 15.13 14.02 5.67
CA VAL A 123 16.03 14.76 4.76
C VAL A 123 16.64 15.93 5.51
N GLU A 124 17.93 16.18 5.27
CA GLU A 124 18.59 17.38 5.75
C GLU A 124 17.91 18.63 5.21
N GLY A 125 17.79 19.66 6.06
CA GLY A 125 17.16 20.92 5.69
C GLY A 125 16.31 21.50 6.82
N PRO A 126 15.53 22.56 6.52
CA PRO A 126 14.76 23.28 7.54
C PRO A 126 13.61 22.45 8.15
N LEU A 127 13.19 21.38 7.47
CA LEU A 127 12.11 20.50 7.95
C LEU A 127 12.62 19.30 8.76
N ALA A 128 13.94 19.07 8.81
CA ALA A 128 14.53 17.86 9.40
C ALA A 128 14.07 17.64 10.85
N GLY A 129 13.61 16.42 11.15
CA GLY A 129 13.13 16.03 12.47
C GLY A 129 11.71 16.51 12.84
N LEU A 130 11.06 17.32 12.00
CA LEU A 130 9.67 17.70 12.22
C LEU A 130 8.72 16.54 11.88
N ALA A 131 7.64 16.41 12.65
CA ALA A 131 6.53 15.53 12.28
C ALA A 131 5.77 16.13 11.08
N ARG A 132 5.26 15.28 10.18
CA ARG A 132 4.69 15.68 8.86
C ARG A 132 3.81 16.93 8.87
N PHE A 133 2.91 17.08 9.85
CA PHE A 133 1.97 18.20 9.88
C PHE A 133 2.64 19.50 10.30
N ALA A 134 3.58 19.43 11.24
CA ALA A 134 4.43 20.57 11.59
C ALA A 134 5.37 20.91 10.42
N ALA A 135 5.90 19.89 9.73
CA ALA A 135 6.70 20.06 8.54
C ALA A 135 5.90 20.73 7.40
N ARG A 136 4.63 20.36 7.20
CA ARG A 136 3.75 20.96 6.19
C ARG A 136 3.48 22.43 6.47
N ALA A 137 3.18 22.77 7.72
CA ALA A 137 2.98 24.15 8.15
C ALA A 137 4.25 25.00 7.92
N ALA A 138 5.41 24.50 8.36
CA ALA A 138 6.69 25.16 8.14
C ALA A 138 7.04 25.27 6.65
N ALA A 139 6.75 24.23 5.86
CA ALA A 139 6.96 24.23 4.42
C ALA A 139 6.12 25.32 3.74
N SER A 140 4.85 25.44 4.09
CA SER A 140 3.97 26.49 3.56
C SER A 140 4.53 27.89 3.80
N GLU A 141 5.01 28.18 5.01
CA GLU A 141 5.62 29.47 5.35
C GLU A 141 6.89 29.75 4.53
N ILE A 142 7.77 28.75 4.39
CA ILE A 142 9.04 28.90 3.65
C ILE A 142 8.78 29.10 2.15
N VAL A 143 7.92 28.28 1.54
CA VAL A 143 7.62 28.37 0.10
C VAL A 143 6.89 29.67 -0.23
N ALA A 144 6.04 30.17 0.68
CA ALA A 144 5.43 31.50 0.55
C ALA A 144 6.48 32.61 0.61
N ALA A 145 7.44 32.53 1.54
CA ALA A 145 8.51 33.52 1.69
C ALA A 145 9.47 33.55 0.47
N GLU A 146 9.65 32.40 -0.20
CA GLU A 146 10.39 32.30 -1.46
C GLU A 146 9.62 32.88 -2.66
N GLY A 147 8.32 33.19 -2.50
CA GLY A 147 7.47 33.72 -3.56
C GLY A 147 7.13 32.70 -4.65
N ALA A 148 7.23 31.40 -4.35
CA ALA A 148 7.00 30.33 -5.31
C ALA A 148 5.51 29.96 -5.45
N ILE A 149 4.65 30.32 -4.49
CA ILE A 149 3.20 30.09 -4.55
C ILE A 149 2.56 31.14 -5.46
N ALA A 150 2.02 30.70 -6.59
CA ALA A 150 1.28 31.56 -7.52
C ALA A 150 -0.14 31.84 -7.01
N TYR A 151 -0.83 30.79 -6.57
CA TYR A 151 -2.16 30.87 -5.95
C TYR A 151 -2.48 29.62 -5.13
N GLU A 152 -3.54 29.70 -4.33
CA GLU A 152 -4.06 28.61 -3.48
C GLU A 152 -5.51 28.34 -3.82
N VAL A 153 -5.91 27.06 -3.80
CA VAL A 153 -7.30 26.62 -4.04
C VAL A 153 -7.72 25.66 -2.96
N ALA A 154 -8.87 25.91 -2.34
CA ALA A 154 -9.51 24.94 -1.46
C ALA A 154 -10.08 23.79 -2.30
N ALA A 155 -9.78 22.56 -1.89
CA ALA A 155 -10.25 21.35 -2.54
C ALA A 155 -10.61 20.29 -1.50
N SER A 156 -11.19 19.20 -1.97
CA SER A 156 -11.51 18.02 -1.17
C SER A 156 -10.88 16.80 -1.84
N VAL A 157 -10.22 15.95 -1.07
CA VAL A 157 -9.57 14.73 -1.56
C VAL A 157 -9.95 13.52 -0.72
N ASP A 158 -9.97 12.35 -1.35
CA ASP A 158 -10.12 11.08 -0.65
C ASP A 158 -8.81 10.71 0.04
N GLN A 159 -8.79 10.88 1.37
CA GLN A 159 -7.65 10.52 2.19
C GLN A 159 -7.88 9.15 2.84
N LEU A 160 -6.97 8.21 2.60
CA LEU A 160 -6.97 6.93 3.31
C LEU A 160 -6.60 7.12 4.79
N ARG A 161 -7.36 6.47 5.66
CA ARG A 161 -7.13 6.41 7.11
C ARG A 161 -6.97 4.96 7.55
N CYS A 162 -6.10 4.74 8.53
CA CYS A 162 -5.92 3.43 9.15
C CYS A 162 -7.23 2.96 9.81
N GLY A 163 -7.76 1.81 9.42
CA GLY A 163 -9.01 1.26 9.97
C GLY A 163 -8.96 1.01 11.48
N ARG A 164 -7.77 0.81 12.05
CA ARG A 164 -7.59 0.60 13.50
C ARG A 164 -7.62 1.89 14.31
N CYS A 165 -7.02 2.97 13.79
CA CYS A 165 -6.65 4.12 14.61
C CYS A 165 -7.05 5.47 14.01
N ALA A 166 -7.68 5.45 12.83
CA ALA A 166 -8.15 6.58 12.04
C ALA A 166 -7.07 7.62 11.66
N THR A 167 -5.78 7.32 11.85
CA THR A 167 -4.68 8.21 11.43
C THR A 167 -4.57 8.17 9.91
N SER A 168 -4.42 9.33 9.25
CA SER A 168 -4.21 9.39 7.80
C SER A 168 -2.96 8.61 7.42
N LEU A 169 -3.10 7.72 6.44
CA LEU A 169 -2.01 6.93 5.92
C LEU A 169 -1.08 7.81 5.09
N VAL A 170 0.18 7.40 5.02
CA VAL A 170 1.18 8.04 4.18
C VAL A 170 1.82 6.99 3.29
N PRO A 171 1.91 7.22 1.98
CA PRO A 171 2.70 6.37 1.12
C PRO A 171 4.19 6.52 1.44
N VAL A 172 4.89 5.41 1.67
CA VAL A 172 6.35 5.38 1.93
C VAL A 172 6.99 4.25 1.14
N LEU A 173 8.14 4.55 0.53
CA LEU A 173 8.98 3.56 -0.15
C LEU A 173 9.71 2.69 0.86
N GLY A 174 9.47 1.38 0.78
CA GLY A 174 10.12 0.40 1.63
C GLY A 174 10.40 -0.92 0.95
N TRP A 175 11.19 -1.74 1.66
CA TRP A 175 11.41 -3.15 1.36
C TRP A 175 10.40 -3.96 2.17
N HIS A 176 9.56 -4.70 1.47
CA HIS A 176 8.47 -5.47 2.05
C HIS A 176 8.33 -6.80 1.33
N TRP A 177 7.68 -7.75 1.98
CA TRP A 177 7.43 -9.09 1.47
C TRP A 177 6.06 -9.15 0.83
N PHE A 178 5.99 -9.50 -0.45
CA PHE A 178 4.73 -9.55 -1.18
C PHE A 178 4.45 -10.96 -1.69
N LEU A 179 3.21 -11.39 -1.52
CA LEU A 179 2.65 -12.52 -2.26
C LEU A 179 1.98 -11.98 -3.52
N ARG A 180 2.35 -12.50 -4.69
CA ARG A 180 1.59 -12.24 -5.93
C ARG A 180 0.31 -13.06 -5.87
N THR A 181 -0.84 -12.40 -5.78
CA THR A 181 -2.13 -13.08 -5.59
C THR A 181 -2.98 -13.14 -6.85
N ALA A 182 -2.67 -12.34 -7.88
CA ALA A 182 -3.41 -12.31 -9.16
C ALA A 182 -3.85 -13.71 -9.66
N ASP A 183 -2.90 -14.60 -9.94
CA ASP A 183 -3.21 -15.94 -10.47
C ASP A 183 -3.91 -16.85 -9.45
N LEU A 184 -3.64 -16.64 -8.15
CA LEU A 184 -4.19 -17.46 -7.07
C LEU A 184 -5.68 -17.14 -6.82
N GLU A 185 -6.01 -15.85 -6.83
CA GLU A 185 -7.38 -15.38 -6.62
C GLU A 185 -8.25 -15.67 -7.84
N VAL A 186 -7.70 -15.59 -9.07
CA VAL A 186 -8.41 -16.04 -10.28
C VAL A 186 -8.80 -17.52 -10.19
N ALA A 187 -7.90 -18.39 -9.71
CA ALA A 187 -8.24 -19.80 -9.52
C ALA A 187 -9.37 -20.01 -8.49
N ALA A 188 -9.41 -19.19 -7.44
CA ALA A 188 -10.49 -19.20 -6.46
C ALA A 188 -11.83 -18.70 -7.06
N ALA A 189 -11.78 -17.69 -7.93
CA ALA A 189 -12.96 -17.23 -8.67
C ALA A 189 -13.50 -18.31 -9.61
N ASP A 190 -12.63 -19.08 -10.26
CA ASP A 190 -13.04 -20.19 -11.11
C ASP A 190 -13.71 -21.32 -10.33
N ALA A 191 -13.22 -21.64 -9.12
CA ALA A 191 -13.87 -22.59 -8.21
C ALA A 191 -15.26 -22.10 -7.74
N MET A 192 -15.44 -20.79 -7.57
CA MET A 192 -16.74 -20.20 -7.28
C MET A 192 -17.70 -20.29 -8.48
N ARG A 193 -17.19 -20.10 -9.71
CA ARG A 193 -17.98 -20.17 -10.95
C ARG A 193 -18.39 -21.59 -11.33
N SER A 194 -17.52 -22.57 -11.08
CA SER A 194 -17.80 -24.00 -11.34
C SER A 194 -18.85 -24.57 -10.39
N GLY A 195 -19.10 -23.91 -9.26
CA GLY A 195 -20.00 -24.39 -8.21
C GLY A 195 -19.30 -25.34 -7.22
N ASP A 196 -17.97 -25.38 -7.20
CA ASP A 196 -17.21 -26.12 -6.18
C ASP A 196 -17.39 -25.50 -4.78
N VAL A 197 -17.71 -24.21 -4.75
CA VAL A 197 -18.13 -23.48 -3.54
C VAL A 197 -19.54 -22.93 -3.76
N VAL A 198 -20.43 -23.19 -2.81
CA VAL A 198 -21.78 -22.63 -2.80
C VAL A 198 -21.78 -21.26 -2.11
N LEU A 199 -22.28 -20.23 -2.79
CA LEU A 199 -22.56 -18.91 -2.22
C LEU A 199 -23.86 -18.37 -2.84
N ASP A 200 -24.93 -18.35 -2.04
CA ASP A 200 -26.28 -18.00 -2.50
C ASP A 200 -26.51 -16.49 -2.67
N ASP A 201 -25.76 -15.64 -1.96
CA ASP A 201 -25.83 -14.19 -2.12
C ASP A 201 -25.13 -13.78 -3.43
N VAL A 202 -25.95 -13.48 -4.45
CA VAL A 202 -25.49 -13.12 -5.80
C VAL A 202 -24.60 -11.88 -5.78
N ASP A 203 -24.95 -10.85 -4.99
CA ASP A 203 -24.18 -9.62 -4.93
C ASP A 203 -22.80 -9.88 -4.30
N ALA A 204 -22.74 -10.71 -3.26
CA ALA A 204 -21.49 -11.08 -2.62
C ALA A 204 -20.61 -11.94 -3.54
N ARG A 205 -21.21 -12.85 -4.31
CA ARG A 205 -20.51 -13.68 -5.29
C ARG A 205 -19.92 -12.85 -6.42
N ASP A 206 -20.69 -11.91 -6.96
CA ASP A 206 -20.22 -11.05 -8.03
C ASP A 206 -19.04 -10.20 -7.53
N ARG A 207 -19.14 -9.61 -6.33
CA ARG A 207 -18.02 -8.90 -5.67
C ARG A 207 -16.79 -9.77 -5.44
N PHE A 208 -16.96 -11.02 -5.05
CA PHE A 208 -15.86 -11.98 -4.86
C PHE A 208 -15.08 -12.17 -6.16
N VAL A 209 -15.79 -12.45 -7.26
CA VAL A 209 -15.20 -12.66 -8.58
C VAL A 209 -14.54 -11.38 -9.09
N ASP A 210 -15.23 -10.25 -8.98
CA ASP A 210 -14.76 -8.93 -9.38
C ASP A 210 -13.48 -8.50 -8.64
N ARG A 211 -13.37 -8.83 -7.35
CA ARG A 211 -12.20 -8.54 -6.54
C ARG A 211 -11.03 -9.44 -6.93
N ALA A 212 -11.28 -10.71 -7.19
CA ALA A 212 -10.27 -11.67 -7.59
C ALA A 212 -9.60 -11.31 -8.92
N GLU A 213 -10.37 -10.83 -9.90
CA GLU A 213 -9.84 -10.41 -11.21
C GLU A 213 -8.99 -9.13 -11.16
N ARG A 214 -9.17 -8.32 -10.11
CA ARG A 214 -8.41 -7.07 -9.89
C ARG A 214 -7.23 -7.25 -8.92
N ALA A 215 -6.99 -8.47 -8.45
CA ALA A 215 -5.94 -8.77 -7.50
C ALA A 215 -4.55 -8.52 -8.11
N ASP A 216 -3.65 -7.87 -7.36
CA ASP A 216 -2.23 -7.77 -7.72
C ASP A 216 -1.38 -8.56 -6.72
N SER A 217 -0.98 -7.89 -5.65
CA SER A 217 -0.03 -8.39 -4.67
C SER A 217 -0.50 -8.01 -3.28
N TRP A 218 -0.29 -8.91 -2.32
CA TRP A 218 -0.59 -8.71 -0.91
C TRP A 218 0.71 -8.55 -0.13
N CYS A 219 0.90 -7.43 0.58
CA CYS A 219 2.01 -7.27 1.52
C CYS A 219 1.81 -8.20 2.72
N LEU A 220 2.72 -9.14 2.89
CA LEU A 220 2.76 -10.07 4.01
C LEU A 220 3.57 -9.55 5.20
N SER A 221 4.32 -8.46 5.06
CA SER A 221 5.22 -7.97 6.11
C SER A 221 4.69 -6.74 6.83
N HIS A 222 4.63 -6.83 8.15
CA HIS A 222 4.19 -5.78 9.06
C HIS A 222 5.26 -5.47 10.12
N GLN A 223 5.36 -4.21 10.54
CA GLN A 223 6.33 -3.73 11.53
C GLN A 223 5.66 -3.64 12.90
N VAL A 224 5.11 -4.75 13.37
CA VAL A 224 4.46 -4.85 14.68
C VAL A 224 5.19 -5.86 15.57
N TRP A 225 5.10 -5.66 16.88
CA TRP A 225 5.86 -6.45 17.87
C TRP A 225 5.26 -7.84 18.16
N ALA A 226 4.03 -8.10 17.70
CA ALA A 226 3.31 -9.34 17.97
C ALA A 226 2.88 -9.99 16.65
N GLY A 227 3.35 -11.22 16.41
CA GLY A 227 3.06 -12.00 15.22
C GLY A 227 4.16 -13.04 14.96
N ASP A 228 3.92 -13.91 13.99
CA ASP A 228 4.93 -14.85 13.52
C ASP A 228 5.96 -14.11 12.67
N ALA A 229 7.25 -14.30 12.92
CA ALA A 229 8.30 -13.66 12.12
C ALA A 229 8.23 -14.11 10.65
N VAL A 230 8.47 -13.18 9.72
CA VAL A 230 8.65 -13.57 8.32
C VAL A 230 9.90 -14.47 8.25
N PRO A 231 9.82 -15.69 7.67
CA PRO A 231 10.90 -16.68 7.70
C PRO A 231 11.99 -16.35 6.68
N ALA A 232 12.53 -15.13 6.74
CA ALA A 232 13.51 -14.61 5.82
C ALA A 232 14.66 -13.91 6.55
N ALA A 233 15.86 -14.11 6.04
CA ALA A 233 17.09 -13.49 6.51
C ALA A 233 17.90 -12.93 5.35
N ARG A 234 18.73 -11.92 5.62
CA ARG A 234 19.61 -11.31 4.64
C ARG A 234 21.06 -11.39 5.11
N CYS A 235 21.95 -11.74 4.19
CA CYS A 235 23.39 -11.72 4.45
C CYS A 235 23.90 -10.28 4.54
N THR A 236 24.63 -9.95 5.61
CA THR A 236 25.22 -8.62 5.82
C THR A 236 26.27 -8.27 4.78
N ASP A 237 26.97 -9.27 4.25
CA ASP A 237 28.15 -9.05 3.41
C ASP A 237 27.80 -9.01 1.92
N CYS A 238 27.03 -10.00 1.45
CA CYS A 238 26.69 -10.13 0.03
C CYS A 238 25.24 -9.75 -0.30
N GLY A 239 24.42 -9.45 0.71
CA GLY A 239 23.02 -9.07 0.53
C GLY A 239 22.08 -10.20 0.08
N GLN A 240 22.56 -11.45 -0.01
CA GLN A 240 21.73 -12.61 -0.36
C GLN A 240 20.59 -12.77 0.62
N VAL A 241 19.39 -13.01 0.07
CA VAL A 241 18.20 -13.36 0.83
C VAL A 241 18.09 -14.88 0.96
N ALA A 242 17.82 -15.36 2.18
CA ALA A 242 17.52 -16.75 2.49
C ALA A 242 16.12 -16.83 3.07
N VAL A 243 15.27 -17.73 2.56
CA VAL A 243 13.92 -17.98 3.07
C VAL A 243 13.87 -19.40 3.62
N THR A 244 13.68 -19.55 4.92
CA THR A 244 13.70 -20.85 5.61
C THR A 244 13.04 -20.76 6.98
N ALA A 245 12.30 -21.82 7.35
CA ALA A 245 11.76 -21.99 8.69
C ALA A 245 12.84 -22.31 9.75
N ALA A 246 14.03 -22.73 9.32
CA ALA A 246 15.17 -23.02 10.17
C ALA A 246 16.41 -22.26 9.66
N PRO A 247 16.56 -20.97 10.00
CA PRO A 247 17.68 -20.16 9.53
C PRO A 247 19.02 -20.61 10.13
N SER A 248 20.03 -20.77 9.29
CA SER A 248 21.43 -20.89 9.74
C SER A 248 22.00 -19.50 10.02
N SER A 249 22.97 -19.39 10.92
CA SER A 249 23.70 -18.13 11.16
C SER A 249 24.62 -17.73 9.99
N SER A 250 24.98 -18.67 9.13
CA SER A 250 25.88 -18.43 7.99
C SER A 250 25.13 -18.46 6.66
N CYS A 251 25.52 -17.55 5.76
CA CYS A 251 25.01 -17.41 4.39
C CYS A 251 25.26 -18.64 3.50
N GLY A 252 26.26 -19.47 3.82
CA GLY A 252 26.62 -20.66 3.03
C GLY A 252 27.24 -20.37 1.65
N LYS A 253 27.03 -19.19 1.06
CA LYS A 253 27.65 -18.74 -0.19
C LYS A 253 28.95 -17.97 0.03
N CYS A 254 28.91 -16.98 0.92
CA CYS A 254 30.06 -16.11 1.23
C CYS A 254 30.54 -16.25 2.67
N MET A 255 29.95 -17.17 3.43
CA MET A 255 30.18 -17.37 4.87
C MET A 255 29.82 -16.19 5.80
N GLY A 256 29.35 -15.07 5.25
CA GLY A 256 28.85 -13.92 6.02
C GLY A 256 27.63 -14.25 6.89
N GLU A 257 27.35 -13.37 7.85
CA GLU A 257 26.27 -13.52 8.82
C GLU A 257 24.89 -13.31 8.17
N LEU A 258 23.95 -14.21 8.45
CA LEU A 258 22.54 -14.05 8.10
C LEU A 258 21.80 -13.38 9.25
N VAL A 259 21.18 -12.24 8.98
CA VAL A 259 20.35 -11.50 9.94
C VAL A 259 18.89 -11.61 9.50
N SER A 260 18.04 -12.15 10.38
CA SER A 260 16.60 -12.24 10.12
C SER A 260 15.96 -10.85 10.02
N THR A 261 14.89 -10.74 9.24
CA THR A 261 14.06 -9.54 9.26
C THR A 261 13.35 -9.40 10.61
N GLU A 262 13.10 -8.15 11.02
CA GLU A 262 12.25 -7.81 12.17
C GLU A 262 10.76 -7.79 11.81
N ASP A 263 10.42 -7.93 10.52
CA ASP A 263 9.03 -7.98 10.06
C ASP A 263 8.31 -9.24 10.58
N VAL A 264 7.04 -9.07 10.91
CA VAL A 264 6.13 -10.18 11.18
C VAL A 264 5.15 -10.37 10.02
N LEU A 265 4.65 -11.59 9.88
CA LEU A 265 3.64 -11.96 8.91
C LEU A 265 2.31 -11.24 9.20
N ASP A 266 1.61 -10.89 8.12
CA ASP A 266 0.24 -10.41 8.17
C ASP A 266 -0.63 -11.43 8.92
N ALA A 267 -1.32 -10.97 9.96
CA ALA A 267 -2.15 -11.84 10.79
C ALA A 267 -3.28 -12.51 9.97
N ARG A 268 -3.77 -11.87 8.91
CA ARG A 268 -4.76 -12.46 8.00
C ARG A 268 -4.15 -13.54 7.12
N PHE A 269 -2.87 -13.43 6.76
CA PHE A 269 -2.17 -14.50 6.05
C PHE A 269 -2.05 -15.75 6.93
N VAL A 270 -1.65 -15.57 8.19
CA VAL A 270 -1.59 -16.66 9.17
C VAL A 270 -2.99 -17.25 9.40
N ALA A 271 -4.00 -16.40 9.62
CA ALA A 271 -5.38 -16.83 9.83
C ALA A 271 -5.98 -17.53 8.59
N ALA A 272 -5.59 -17.13 7.38
CA ALA A 272 -6.08 -17.74 6.16
C ALA A 272 -5.62 -19.20 5.98
N LEU A 273 -4.54 -19.59 6.67
CA LEU A 273 -4.06 -20.97 6.71
C LEU A 273 -4.77 -21.82 7.77
N TRP A 274 -5.54 -21.21 8.69
CA TRP A 274 -6.21 -21.92 9.78
C TRP A 274 -7.06 -23.10 9.28
N PRO A 275 -7.89 -22.99 8.22
CA PRO A 275 -8.75 -24.10 7.80
C PRO A 275 -7.95 -25.32 7.35
N LEU A 276 -6.81 -25.10 6.71
CA LEU A 276 -5.90 -26.18 6.31
C LEU A 276 -5.24 -26.80 7.54
N ALA A 277 -4.68 -25.96 8.42
CA ALA A 277 -4.03 -26.41 9.64
C ALA A 277 -4.96 -27.21 10.55
N HIS A 278 -6.20 -26.75 10.69
CA HIS A 278 -7.23 -27.42 11.48
C HIS A 278 -7.64 -28.77 10.88
N ALA A 279 -7.69 -28.88 9.55
CA ALA A 279 -7.95 -30.15 8.88
C ALA A 279 -6.79 -31.16 9.04
N GLY A 280 -5.58 -30.70 9.41
CA GLY A 280 -4.41 -31.57 9.63
C GLY A 280 -3.26 -31.34 8.65
N TRP A 281 -3.37 -30.37 7.74
CA TRP A 281 -2.26 -29.97 6.87
C TRP A 281 -1.20 -29.19 7.69
N PRO A 282 0.11 -29.38 7.46
CA PRO A 282 0.73 -30.14 6.37
C PRO A 282 0.98 -31.64 6.67
N ASP A 283 0.64 -32.14 7.87
CA ASP A 283 0.97 -33.51 8.27
C ASP A 283 0.10 -34.57 7.56
N ASP A 284 -1.15 -34.25 7.24
CA ASP A 284 -2.04 -35.05 6.37
C ASP A 284 -2.54 -34.22 5.17
N GLU A 285 -1.93 -34.44 4.00
CA GLU A 285 -2.26 -33.72 2.77
C GLU A 285 -3.66 -34.01 2.22
N ARG A 286 -4.32 -35.11 2.63
CA ARG A 286 -5.65 -35.50 2.12
C ARG A 286 -6.78 -34.89 2.94
N ALA A 287 -6.51 -34.60 4.21
CA ALA A 287 -7.54 -34.18 5.15
C ALA A 287 -8.29 -32.88 4.76
N PRO A 288 -7.65 -31.86 4.15
CA PRO A 288 -8.39 -30.69 3.65
C PRO A 288 -9.48 -31.03 2.63
N ALA A 289 -9.21 -31.97 1.71
CA ALA A 289 -10.17 -32.37 0.68
C ALA A 289 -11.33 -33.21 1.25
N GLU A 290 -11.08 -33.97 2.32
CA GLU A 290 -12.11 -34.72 3.03
C GLU A 290 -13.02 -33.80 3.87
N ALA A 291 -12.43 -32.76 4.48
CA ALA A 291 -13.16 -31.82 5.34
C ALA A 291 -13.98 -30.79 4.55
N ALA A 292 -13.44 -30.29 3.43
CA ALA A 292 -14.01 -29.18 2.67
C ALA A 292 -15.52 -29.31 2.35
N PRO A 293 -16.05 -30.44 1.86
CA PRO A 293 -17.48 -30.58 1.53
C PRO A 293 -18.42 -30.42 2.73
N THR A 294 -17.91 -30.55 3.95
CA THR A 294 -18.67 -30.42 5.20
C THR A 294 -18.37 -29.15 5.98
N THR A 295 -17.53 -28.28 5.44
CA THR A 295 -17.14 -27.01 6.08
C THR A 295 -17.94 -25.86 5.47
N THR A 296 -18.68 -25.16 6.34
CA THR A 296 -19.41 -23.92 6.02
C THR A 296 -18.77 -22.74 6.72
N VAL A 297 -18.51 -21.65 6.00
CA VAL A 297 -17.96 -20.40 6.56
C VAL A 297 -19.04 -19.32 6.55
N PHE A 298 -19.27 -18.70 7.71
CA PHE A 298 -20.15 -17.54 7.86
C PHE A 298 -19.31 -16.27 7.85
N ALA A 299 -19.60 -15.36 6.91
CA ALA A 299 -18.81 -14.16 6.70
C ALA A 299 -19.68 -12.96 6.33
N SER A 300 -19.24 -11.76 6.71
CA SER A 300 -19.86 -10.52 6.23
C SER A 300 -19.57 -10.31 4.74
N PRO A 301 -20.32 -9.44 4.02
CA PRO A 301 -20.01 -9.11 2.63
C PRO A 301 -18.56 -8.67 2.42
N ASP A 302 -17.99 -7.91 3.36
CA ASP A 302 -16.62 -7.45 3.28
C ASP A 302 -15.63 -8.59 3.52
N ASP A 303 -15.88 -9.45 4.51
CA ASP A 303 -15.02 -10.62 4.83
C ASP A 303 -15.03 -11.70 3.74
N ILE A 304 -16.10 -11.82 2.96
CA ILE A 304 -16.13 -12.71 1.80
C ILE A 304 -15.02 -12.35 0.80
N THR A 305 -14.83 -11.06 0.54
CA THR A 305 -13.78 -10.58 -0.38
C THR A 305 -12.43 -10.37 0.30
N GLY A 306 -12.43 -9.92 1.56
CA GLY A 306 -11.22 -9.58 2.32
C GLY A 306 -10.55 -10.75 3.02
N PHE A 307 -11.26 -11.85 3.25
CA PHE A 307 -10.73 -13.02 3.99
C PHE A 307 -11.03 -14.36 3.31
N ALA A 308 -12.29 -14.64 2.94
CA ALA A 308 -12.65 -15.94 2.35
C ALA A 308 -11.98 -16.17 0.98
N LEU A 309 -11.86 -15.13 0.15
CA LEU A 309 -11.14 -15.20 -1.13
C LEU A 309 -9.66 -15.58 -0.95
N PRO A 310 -8.85 -14.89 -0.10
CA PRO A 310 -7.50 -15.34 0.22
C PRO A 310 -7.40 -16.77 0.76
N VAL A 311 -8.34 -17.19 1.62
CA VAL A 311 -8.40 -18.56 2.14
C VAL A 311 -8.59 -19.58 1.00
N ALA A 312 -9.53 -19.32 0.09
CA ALA A 312 -9.78 -20.19 -1.07
C ALA A 312 -8.55 -20.26 -1.99
N ALA A 313 -7.94 -19.11 -2.28
CA ALA A 313 -6.75 -19.00 -3.12
C ALA A 313 -5.55 -19.77 -2.53
N LEU A 314 -5.29 -19.61 -1.23
CA LEU A 314 -4.23 -20.32 -0.53
C LEU A 314 -4.51 -21.82 -0.41
N GLY A 315 -5.76 -22.21 -0.14
CA GLY A 315 -6.18 -23.62 -0.12
C GLY A 315 -5.92 -24.34 -1.43
N LEU A 316 -6.37 -23.74 -2.55
CA LEU A 316 -6.11 -24.28 -3.88
C LEU A 316 -4.61 -24.38 -4.17
N ARG A 317 -3.83 -23.38 -3.75
CA ARG A 317 -2.38 -23.37 -3.97
C ARG A 317 -1.63 -24.42 -3.17
N LEU A 318 -1.98 -24.62 -1.91
CA LEU A 318 -1.22 -25.43 -0.95
C LEU A 318 -1.72 -26.87 -0.84
N ALA A 319 -3.04 -27.08 -0.96
CA ALA A 319 -3.70 -28.37 -0.78
C ALA A 319 -4.52 -28.81 -2.00
N GLY A 320 -4.57 -28.01 -3.07
CA GLY A 320 -5.31 -28.35 -4.29
C GLY A 320 -6.83 -28.27 -4.17
N VAL A 321 -7.35 -27.72 -3.06
CA VAL A 321 -8.79 -27.67 -2.76
C VAL A 321 -9.15 -26.38 -2.01
N VAL A 322 -10.34 -25.83 -2.25
CA VAL A 322 -10.89 -24.77 -1.40
C VAL A 322 -11.27 -25.41 -0.05
N PRO A 323 -10.84 -24.86 1.11
CA PRO A 323 -10.99 -25.56 2.39
C PRO A 323 -12.41 -25.45 3.00
N PHE A 324 -13.40 -25.08 2.18
CA PHE A 324 -14.82 -25.00 2.52
C PHE A 324 -15.67 -25.24 1.28
N GLY A 325 -16.85 -25.83 1.48
CA GLY A 325 -17.81 -26.11 0.41
C GLY A 325 -18.93 -25.08 0.32
N GLU A 326 -19.14 -24.29 1.38
CA GLU A 326 -20.22 -23.31 1.44
C GLU A 326 -19.77 -22.02 2.13
N LEU A 327 -20.12 -20.88 1.53
CA LEU A 327 -20.03 -19.55 2.11
C LEU A 327 -21.45 -19.01 2.38
N VAL A 328 -21.71 -18.66 3.63
CA VAL A 328 -22.96 -18.01 4.04
C VAL A 328 -22.70 -16.54 4.33
N CYS A 329 -23.29 -15.67 3.51
CA CYS A 329 -23.24 -14.22 3.69
C CYS A 329 -24.15 -13.81 4.87
N VAL A 330 -23.54 -13.31 5.95
CA VAL A 330 -24.25 -12.83 7.14
C VAL A 330 -24.10 -11.32 7.23
N ARG A 331 -25.23 -10.61 7.10
CA ARG A 331 -25.26 -9.15 7.27
C ARG A 331 -25.44 -8.85 8.76
N VAL A 332 -24.38 -8.35 9.39
CA VAL A 332 -24.45 -7.87 10.76
C VAL A 332 -25.12 -6.49 10.75
N PRO A 333 -26.15 -6.23 11.57
CA PRO A 333 -26.73 -4.89 11.69
C PRO A 333 -25.64 -3.92 12.15
N ASN A 334 -25.42 -2.84 11.40
CA ASN A 334 -24.53 -1.78 11.83
C ASN A 334 -25.16 -1.12 13.06
N GLY A 335 -24.47 -1.15 14.20
CA GLY A 335 -24.89 -0.46 15.43
C GLY A 335 -25.00 1.07 15.31
N GLN A 336 -24.93 1.62 14.09
CA GLN A 336 -25.27 3.00 13.76
C GLN A 336 -26.78 3.21 13.56
N ASP A 337 -27.57 2.15 13.40
CA ASP A 337 -29.05 2.22 13.32
C ASP A 337 -29.74 2.25 14.69
N GLY A 338 -29.04 2.76 15.72
CA GLY A 338 -29.64 3.04 17.04
C GLY A 338 -30.64 4.21 17.04
N ASN A 339 -31.05 4.70 15.87
CA ASN A 339 -32.02 5.79 15.74
C ASN A 339 -33.02 5.58 14.58
N SER A 340 -33.44 4.35 14.33
CA SER A 340 -34.63 4.06 13.54
C SER A 340 -35.73 3.47 14.43
N ASP A 341 -36.63 4.36 14.84
CA ASP A 341 -38.05 4.19 15.16
C ASP A 341 -38.51 2.93 15.94
N PRO A 342 -38.98 3.06 17.21
CA PRO A 342 -39.57 1.95 17.98
C PRO A 342 -40.98 1.54 17.49
N ALA A 343 -41.35 1.90 16.26
CA ALA A 343 -42.60 1.50 15.66
C ALA A 343 -42.32 0.77 14.35
N GLN A 344 -42.42 -0.56 14.36
CA GLN A 344 -43.46 -1.26 13.62
C GLN A 344 -43.53 -2.77 14.00
N PRO A 345 -44.71 -3.38 13.82
CA PRO A 345 -45.34 -4.33 14.76
C PRO A 345 -44.89 -5.79 14.69
#